data_AF-A0A821RSY8-F1
#
_entry.id   AF-A0A821RSY8-F1
#
_cell.length_a   1.000
_cell.length_b   1.000
_cell.length_c   1.000
_cell.angle_alpha   90.00
_cell.angle_beta   90.00
_cell.angle_gamma   90.00
#
_symmetry.space_group_name_H-M   'P 1'
#
loop_
_entity.id
_entity.type
_entity.pdbx_description
1 polymer ?
#
loop_
_entity_poly.entity_id
_entity_poly.type
_entity_poly.pdbx_seq_one_letter_code
_entity_poly.pdbx_strand_id
1 'polypeptide(L)'
;MPKNKKQKKESSSSDSDDGPVDRNPPPEKKAKISTKTDDKEPTWVLQGKKLVKVREFKGKVYVDIREFYEKNGELLPGKKGISLQPDQWRKLLSLGDEINETISSMC
;
A
#
# COMPACT_ATOMS: atom_id res chain seq x y z
N MET A 1 -20.89 22.45 37.10
CA MET A 1 -22.35 22.15 37.07
C MET A 1 -23.08 23.49 37.03
N PRO A 2 -24.05 23.69 36.12
CA PRO A 2 -25.43 23.30 36.40
C PRO A 2 -26.08 22.39 35.33
N LYS A 3 -27.11 21.66 35.77
CA LYS A 3 -27.90 20.63 35.10
C LYS A 3 -29.16 21.20 34.44
N ASN A 4 -29.58 20.64 33.29
CA ASN A 4 -30.97 20.25 32.92
C ASN A 4 -31.09 20.11 31.38
N LYS A 5 -31.97 19.33 30.73
CA LYS A 5 -32.85 18.19 31.05
C LYS A 5 -33.72 17.95 29.79
N LYS A 6 -33.71 16.72 29.22
CA LYS A 6 -34.70 16.12 28.26
C LYS A 6 -34.91 16.89 26.91
N GLN A 7 -35.33 16.31 25.78
CA GLN A 7 -36.04 15.07 25.42
C GLN A 7 -35.93 14.83 23.89
N LYS A 8 -36.08 13.56 23.47
CA LYS A 8 -36.42 13.05 22.11
C LYS A 8 -37.20 13.99 21.18
N LYS A 9 -36.93 13.91 19.87
CA LYS A 9 -37.93 13.51 18.84
C LYS A 9 -37.32 13.35 17.45
N GLU A 10 -37.72 12.25 16.81
CA GLU A 10 -37.61 12.00 15.38
C GLU A 10 -38.65 12.83 14.59
N SER A 11 -38.35 12.95 13.29
CA SER A 11 -39.22 13.09 12.11
C SER A 11 -40.04 14.36 11.84
N SER A 12 -39.85 14.81 10.59
CA SER A 12 -40.77 15.51 9.67
C SER A 12 -40.99 17.04 9.79
N SER A 13 -40.40 17.76 8.83
CA SER A 13 -41.01 18.90 8.10
C SER A 13 -40.09 19.19 6.89
N SER A 14 -40.49 18.89 5.65
CA SER A 14 -41.33 19.69 4.75
C SER A 14 -40.58 20.83 4.07
N ASP A 15 -40.66 20.78 2.74
CA ASP A 15 -40.63 21.87 1.76
C ASP A 15 -39.27 22.43 1.31
N SER A 16 -38.90 22.15 0.06
CA SER A 16 -38.26 23.11 -0.86
C SER A 16 -38.03 22.50 -2.25
N ASP A 17 -38.83 23.00 -3.17
CA ASP A 17 -38.40 23.66 -4.41
C ASP A 17 -38.18 22.83 -5.68
N ASP A 18 -38.94 23.25 -6.69
CA ASP A 18 -39.15 22.66 -8.00
C ASP A 18 -38.03 23.13 -8.96
N GLY A 19 -37.09 22.24 -9.26
CA GLY A 19 -36.04 22.45 -10.26
C GLY A 19 -36.14 21.39 -11.37
N PRO A 20 -35.92 21.75 -12.65
CA PRO A 20 -36.20 20.86 -13.77
C PRO A 20 -35.33 19.59 -13.71
N VAL A 21 -36.01 18.45 -13.85
CA VAL A 21 -35.43 17.10 -13.92
C VAL A 21 -34.58 16.91 -15.18
N ASP A 22 -33.34 17.36 -15.15
CA ASP A 22 -32.35 17.00 -16.18
C ASP A 22 -31.80 15.60 -15.88
N ARG A 23 -32.32 14.64 -16.65
CA ARG A 23 -32.07 13.21 -16.53
C ARG A 23 -30.79 12.88 -17.29
N ASN A 24 -29.63 12.94 -16.63
CA ASN A 24 -28.45 12.21 -17.08
C ASN A 24 -27.59 11.70 -15.90
N PRO A 25 -27.31 10.38 -15.80
CA PRO A 25 -26.52 9.82 -14.70
C PRO A 25 -25.05 10.26 -14.79
N PRO A 26 -24.36 10.51 -13.65
CA PRO A 26 -22.94 10.82 -13.64
C PRO A 26 -22.12 9.68 -14.26
N PRO A 27 -21.25 9.93 -15.25
CA PRO A 27 -20.44 8.88 -15.83
C PRO A 27 -19.50 8.30 -14.77
N GLU A 28 -19.66 7.00 -14.56
CA GLU A 28 -18.87 6.16 -13.67
C GLU A 28 -17.37 6.39 -13.91
N LYS A 29 -16.63 6.54 -12.81
CA LYS A 29 -15.17 6.56 -12.80
C LYS A 29 -14.68 5.23 -13.37
N LYS A 30 -14.41 5.20 -14.67
CA LYS A 30 -13.65 4.12 -15.31
C LYS A 30 -12.30 4.06 -14.59
N ALA A 31 -12.13 3.03 -13.77
CA ALA A 31 -10.83 2.60 -13.30
C ALA A 31 -9.95 2.47 -14.54
N LYS A 32 -9.02 3.42 -14.69
CA LYS A 32 -7.96 3.31 -15.68
C LYS A 32 -7.13 2.11 -15.26
N ILE A 33 -7.45 0.98 -15.86
CA ILE A 33 -6.58 -0.18 -16.00
C ILE A 33 -5.27 0.38 -16.53
N SER A 34 -4.29 0.56 -15.64
CA SER A 34 -2.92 0.86 -16.02
C SER A 34 -2.43 -0.35 -16.80
N THR A 35 -2.27 -0.11 -18.09
CA THR A 35 -1.70 -0.97 -19.10
C THR A 35 -0.52 -1.77 -18.51
N LYS A 36 -0.57 -3.08 -18.70
CA LYS A 36 0.54 -3.99 -18.45
C LYS A 36 1.72 -3.57 -19.31
N THR A 37 2.64 -2.80 -18.74
CA THR A 37 4.03 -2.83 -19.21
C THR A 37 4.67 -3.98 -18.46
N ASP A 38 5.07 -5.03 -19.19
CA ASP A 38 5.94 -6.09 -18.67
C ASP A 38 7.36 -5.52 -18.47
N ASP A 39 7.47 -4.40 -17.75
CA ASP A 39 8.72 -3.93 -17.17
C ASP A 39 8.87 -4.71 -15.87
N LYS A 40 9.33 -5.96 -15.96
CA LYS A 40 9.63 -6.76 -14.78
C LYS A 40 10.69 -6.03 -13.97
N GLU A 41 10.26 -5.33 -12.91
CA GLU A 41 11.12 -4.74 -11.90
C GLU A 41 12.25 -5.73 -11.56
N PRO A 42 13.53 -5.31 -11.56
CA PRO A 42 14.64 -6.19 -11.22
C PRO A 42 14.34 -6.91 -9.91
N THR A 43 14.31 -8.25 -9.98
CA THR A 43 13.84 -9.12 -8.89
C THR A 43 14.87 -10.20 -8.60
N TRP A 44 15.17 -10.39 -7.32
CA TRP A 44 16.04 -11.45 -6.81
C TRP A 44 15.29 -12.29 -5.78
N VAL A 45 15.53 -13.59 -5.75
CA VAL A 45 14.90 -14.52 -4.80
C VAL A 45 15.85 -14.75 -3.62
N LEU A 46 15.38 -14.51 -2.40
CA LEU A 46 16.13 -14.85 -1.18
C LEU A 46 15.87 -16.31 -0.80
N GLN A 47 14.61 -16.66 -0.59
CA GLN A 47 14.19 -18.00 -0.20
C GLN A 47 12.68 -18.17 -0.43
N GLY A 48 12.28 -19.18 -1.21
CA GLY A 48 10.86 -19.43 -1.51
C GLY A 48 10.19 -18.18 -2.08
N LYS A 49 9.16 -17.67 -1.38
CA LYS A 49 8.41 -16.46 -1.78
C LYS A 49 8.95 -15.15 -1.16
N LYS A 50 10.14 -15.16 -0.56
CA LYS A 50 10.83 -13.95 -0.08
C LYS A 50 11.69 -13.38 -1.21
N LEU A 51 11.36 -12.17 -1.67
CA LEU A 51 11.97 -11.52 -2.82
C LEU A 51 12.61 -10.18 -2.43
N VAL A 52 13.64 -9.79 -3.17
CA VAL A 52 14.17 -8.43 -3.23
C VAL A 52 13.79 -7.83 -4.58
N LYS A 53 13.24 -6.61 -4.60
CA LYS A 53 12.92 -5.89 -5.83
C LYS A 53 13.45 -4.46 -5.79
N VAL A 54 13.92 -3.96 -6.93
CA VAL A 54 14.17 -2.52 -7.12
C VAL A 54 13.00 -1.93 -7.89
N ARG A 55 12.27 -1.00 -7.25
CA ARG A 55 11.04 -0.41 -7.80
C ARG A 55 11.04 1.10 -7.70
N GLU A 56 10.31 1.75 -8.60
CA GLU A 56 10.02 3.17 -8.52
C GLU A 56 8.57 3.39 -8.04
N PHE A 57 8.41 4.24 -7.02
CA PHE A 57 7.09 4.63 -6.54
C PHE A 57 7.05 6.14 -6.30
N LYS A 58 6.16 6.83 -7.02
CA LYS A 58 5.98 8.29 -6.94
C LYS A 58 7.30 9.06 -7.14
N GLY A 59 8.09 8.68 -8.16
CA GLY A 59 9.36 9.35 -8.50
C GLY A 59 10.52 9.03 -7.56
N LYS A 60 10.38 8.03 -6.69
CA LYS A 60 11.42 7.61 -5.75
C LYS A 60 11.73 6.14 -5.93
N VAL A 61 13.02 5.81 -5.94
CA VAL A 61 13.52 4.44 -6.01
C VAL A 61 13.52 3.80 -4.62
N TYR A 62 13.12 2.54 -4.55
CA TYR A 62 13.11 1.73 -3.33
C TYR A 62 13.68 0.35 -3.61
N VAL A 63 14.38 -0.19 -2.60
CA VAL A 63 14.73 -1.61 -2.52
C VAL A 63 13.71 -2.27 -1.59
N ASP A 64 12.79 -3.05 -2.14
CA ASP A 64 11.76 -3.77 -1.36
C ASP A 64 12.22 -5.19 -1.06
N ILE A 65 12.30 -5.54 0.23
CA ILE A 65 12.62 -6.88 0.73
C ILE A 65 11.35 -7.42 1.39
N ARG A 66 10.67 -8.37 0.74
CA ARG A 66 9.29 -8.72 1.11
C ARG A 66 8.95 -10.18 0.89
N GLU A 67 8.10 -10.72 1.77
CA GLU A 67 7.45 -12.00 1.57
C GLU A 67 6.18 -11.81 0.73
N PHE A 68 6.11 -12.51 -0.40
CA PHE A 68 4.96 -12.54 -1.29
C PHE A 68 4.07 -13.73 -0.93
N TYR A 69 2.76 -13.57 -1.14
CA TYR A 69 1.81 -14.66 -1.09
C TYR A 69 1.24 -14.88 -2.49
N GLU A 70 0.68 -16.07 -2.71
CA GLU A 70 0.06 -16.40 -3.98
C GLU A 70 -1.45 -16.41 -3.83
N LYS A 71 -2.13 -15.80 -4.79
CA LYS A 71 -3.58 -15.78 -4.87
C LYS A 71 -3.98 -15.89 -6.33
N ASN A 72 -4.76 -16.92 -6.68
CA ASN A 72 -5.20 -17.18 -8.05
C ASN A 72 -4.04 -17.30 -9.06
N GLY A 73 -2.90 -17.86 -8.65
CA GLY A 73 -1.70 -17.98 -9.50
C GLY A 73 -0.85 -16.71 -9.63
N GLU A 74 -1.22 -15.62 -8.95
CA GLU A 74 -0.46 -14.36 -8.96
C GLU A 74 0.30 -14.16 -7.64
N LEU A 75 1.57 -13.74 -7.73
CA LEU A 75 2.38 -13.35 -6.58
C LEU A 75 2.09 -11.91 -6.17
N LEU A 76 1.51 -11.74 -4.99
CA LEU A 76 1.15 -10.45 -4.42
C LEU A 76 2.01 -10.11 -3.20
N PRO A 77 2.38 -8.83 -3.01
CA PRO A 77 3.18 -8.42 -1.87
C PRO A 77 2.43 -8.64 -0.56
N GLY A 78 3.06 -9.34 0.40
CA GLY A 78 2.52 -9.55 1.73
C GLY A 78 2.81 -8.38 2.69
N LYS A 79 2.21 -8.44 3.89
CA LYS A 79 2.45 -7.44 4.95
C LYS A 79 3.88 -7.50 5.51
N LYS A 80 4.51 -8.67 5.49
CA LYS A 80 5.86 -8.89 6.02
C LYS A 80 6.91 -8.42 5.01
N GLY A 81 7.65 -7.37 5.35
CA GLY A 81 8.71 -6.83 4.52
C GLY A 81 8.93 -5.34 4.76
N ILE A 82 10.00 -4.80 4.17
CA ILE A 82 10.39 -3.40 4.28
C ILE A 82 10.80 -2.86 2.91
N SER A 83 10.46 -1.60 2.64
CA SER A 83 10.96 -0.86 1.49
C SER A 83 12.00 0.14 1.97
N LEU A 84 13.25 -0.04 1.55
CA LEU A 84 14.37 0.79 1.93
C LEU A 84 14.62 1.86 0.86
N GLN A 85 14.93 3.08 1.29
CA GLN A 85 15.51 4.08 0.40
C GLN A 85 16.96 3.70 0.03
N PRO A 86 17.51 4.22 -1.08
CA PRO A 86 18.87 3.90 -1.52
C PRO A 86 19.93 4.14 -0.43
N ASP A 87 19.78 5.19 0.38
CA ASP A 87 20.74 5.51 1.45
C ASP A 87 20.68 4.50 2.60
N GLN A 88 19.48 4.04 2.97
CA GLN A 88 19.30 2.98 3.97
C GLN A 88 19.88 1.65 3.46
N TRP A 89 19.69 1.34 2.18
CA TRP A 89 20.28 0.15 1.56
C TRP A 89 21.82 0.20 1.59
N ARG A 90 22.43 1.31 1.20
CA ARG A 90 23.89 1.49 1.28
C ARG A 90 24.40 1.36 2.72
N LYS A 91 23.69 1.94 3.69
CA LYS A 91 24.05 1.81 5.10
C LYS A 91 23.97 0.35 5.56
N LEU A 92 22.93 -0.39 5.18
CA LEU A 92 22.82 -1.82 5.47
C LEU A 92 24.00 -2.60 4.92
N LEU A 93 24.39 -2.35 3.66
CA LEU A 93 25.56 -2.99 3.06
C LEU A 93 26.86 -2.68 3.81
N SER A 94 27.04 -1.44 4.27
CA SER A 94 28.23 -1.05 5.06
C SER A 94 28.32 -1.73 6.43
N LEU A 95 27.19 -2.22 6.96
CA LEU A 95 27.12 -2.96 8.22
C LEU A 95 27.22 -4.48 8.00
N GLY A 96 27.31 -4.94 6.75
CA GLY A 96 27.23 -6.36 6.39
C GLY A 96 28.28 -7.21 7.10
N ASP A 97 29.53 -6.75 7.16
CA ASP A 97 30.62 -7.51 7.78
C ASP A 97 30.42 -7.67 9.30
N GLU A 98 30.06 -6.59 9.99
CA GLU A 98 29.76 -6.60 11.43
C GLU A 98 28.55 -7.50 11.75
N ILE A 99 27.51 -7.46 10.91
CA ILE A 99 26.35 -8.35 11.03
C ILE A 99 26.76 -9.81 10.81
N ASN A 100 27.60 -10.10 9.82
CA ASN A 100 28.05 -11.46 9.52
C ASN A 100 28.89 -12.04 10.67
N GLU A 101 29.83 -11.27 11.22
CA GLU A 101 30.61 -11.67 12.40
C GLU A 101 29.69 -11.99 13.59
N THR A 102 28.70 -11.13 13.83
CA THR A 102 27.71 -11.34 14.89
C THR A 102 26.92 -12.63 14.67
N ILE A 103 26.44 -12.90 13.44
CA ILE A 103 25.70 -14.13 13.11
C ILE A 103 26.58 -15.37 13.34
N SER A 104 27.84 -15.35 12.89
CA SER A 104 28.78 -16.47 13.08
C SER A 104 29.10 -16.75 14.56
N SER A 105 28.94 -15.77 15.45
CA SER A 105 29.10 -15.97 16.89
C SER A 105 27.85 -16.57 17.57
N MET A 106 26.66 -16.39 16.96
CA MET A 106 25.38 -16.80 17.52
C MET A 106 24.85 -18.14 16.95
N CYS A 107 25.50 -18.66 15.91
CA CYS A 107 25.16 -19.90 15.21
C CYS A 107 26.37 -20.82 15.15
#